data_AF-A0A6G0VN05-F1
#
_entry.id   AF-A0A6G0VN05-F1
#
_cell.length_a   1.000
_cell.length_b   1.000
_cell.length_c   1.000
_cell.angle_alpha   90.00
_cell.angle_beta   90.00
_cell.angle_gamma   90.00
#
_symmetry.space_group_name_H-M   'P 1'
#
loop_
_entity.id
_entity.type
_entity.pdbx_description
1 polymer ?
#
loop_
_entity_poly.entity_id
_entity_poly.type
_entity_poly.pdbx_seq_one_letter_code
_entity_poly.pdbx_strand_id
1 'polypeptide(L)'
;MVNPEKFNLQGATALVPAFSGGTESDLVSFVAKCEFILNNTFDAIKHNILEAILAQLTGKALSAVRYKKITTWDELKKLFKTVFESAYSVSYL
;
A
#
# COMPACT_ATOMS: atom_id res chain seq x y z
N MET A 1 30.19 5.51 4.19
CA MET A 1 28.75 5.28 4.43
C MET A 1 28.09 5.38 3.08
N VAL A 2 27.61 4.27 2.52
CA VAL A 2 26.89 4.30 1.24
C VAL A 2 25.55 4.97 1.55
N ASN A 3 25.31 6.17 1.03
CA ASN A 3 23.96 6.70 1.01
C ASN A 3 23.16 5.71 0.15
N PRO A 4 22.18 4.97 0.69
CA PRO A 4 21.32 4.19 -0.18
C PRO A 4 20.64 5.19 -1.09
N GLU A 5 20.76 5.00 -2.41
CA GLU A 5 20.08 5.82 -3.39
C GLU A 5 18.58 5.74 -3.08
N LYS A 6 18.06 6.79 -2.43
CA LYS A 6 16.64 6.87 -2.12
C LYS A 6 15.89 7.17 -3.40
N PHE A 7 14.73 6.55 -3.58
CA PHE A 7 13.87 6.85 -4.71
C PHE A 7 13.48 8.34 -4.68
N ASN A 8 13.58 8.98 -5.83
CA ASN A 8 12.91 10.25 -6.07
C ASN A 8 11.42 10.00 -6.35
N LEU A 9 10.61 11.07 -6.41
CA LEU A 9 9.17 10.92 -6.57
C LEU A 9 8.79 10.10 -7.81
N GLN A 10 9.39 10.40 -8.97
CA GLN A 10 9.08 9.72 -10.23
C GLN A 10 9.47 8.23 -10.22
N GLY A 11 10.65 7.91 -9.69
CA GLY A 11 11.11 6.53 -9.56
C GLY A 11 10.26 5.74 -8.58
N ALA A 12 9.87 6.36 -7.46
CA ALA A 12 8.99 5.74 -6.48
C ALA A 12 7.59 5.47 -7.04
N THR A 13 6.95 6.45 -7.69
CA THR A 13 5.59 6.29 -8.23
C THR A 13 5.53 5.31 -9.39
N ALA A 14 6.58 5.20 -10.20
CA ALA A 14 6.66 4.21 -11.28
C ALA A 14 6.70 2.75 -10.76
N LEU A 15 7.18 2.54 -9.53
CA LEU A 15 7.28 1.22 -8.92
C LEU A 15 6.03 0.83 -8.11
N VAL A 16 5.09 1.76 -7.91
CA VAL A 16 3.87 1.50 -7.15
C VAL A 16 3.04 0.42 -7.87
N PRO A 17 2.80 -0.73 -7.22
CA PRO A 17 1.97 -1.78 -7.80
C PRO A 17 0.50 -1.37 -7.84
N ALA A 18 -0.23 -1.81 -8.86
CA ALA A 18 -1.69 -1.74 -8.86
C ALA A 18 -2.28 -2.82 -7.95
N PHE A 19 -3.41 -2.52 -7.29
CA PHE A 19 -4.13 -3.50 -6.48
C PHE A 19 -5.64 -3.35 -6.62
N SER A 20 -6.30 -4.46 -6.92
CA SER A 20 -7.75 -4.51 -7.17
C SER A 20 -8.56 -5.08 -5.99
N GLY A 21 -7.89 -5.52 -4.91
CA GLY A 21 -8.52 -6.26 -3.82
C GLY A 21 -8.62 -7.76 -4.10
N GLY A 22 -7.52 -8.34 -4.60
CA GLY A 22 -7.37 -9.76 -4.96
C GLY A 22 -7.30 -10.69 -3.73
N THR A 23 -6.46 -11.72 -3.81
CA THR A 23 -6.25 -12.68 -2.71
C THR A 23 -5.42 -12.09 -1.57
N GLU A 24 -5.36 -12.79 -0.45
CA GLU A 24 -4.45 -12.46 0.66
C GLU A 24 -2.99 -12.42 0.20
N SER A 25 -2.56 -13.35 -0.64
CA SER A 25 -1.22 -13.37 -1.24
C SER A 25 -0.93 -12.13 -2.10
N ASP A 26 -1.94 -11.65 -2.84
CA ASP A 26 -1.84 -10.40 -3.60
C ASP A 26 -1.70 -9.20 -2.67
N LEU A 27 -2.46 -9.18 -1.56
CA LEU A 27 -2.36 -8.13 -0.55
C LEU A 27 -0.97 -8.10 0.10
N VAL A 28 -0.46 -9.26 0.52
CA VAL A 28 0.88 -9.37 1.13
C VAL A 28 1.95 -8.88 0.16
N SER A 29 1.86 -9.28 -1.12
CA SER A 29 2.80 -8.86 -2.16
C SER A 29 2.73 -7.35 -2.44
N PHE A 30 1.51 -6.78 -2.46
CA PHE A 30 1.29 -5.36 -2.63
C PHE A 30 1.87 -4.56 -1.46
N VAL A 31 1.56 -4.96 -0.22
CA VAL A 31 2.04 -4.30 1.00
C VAL A 31 3.57 -4.30 1.05
N ALA A 32 4.20 -5.46 0.80
CA ALA A 32 5.66 -5.58 0.83
C ALA A 32 6.36 -4.65 -0.18
N LYS A 33 5.83 -4.55 -1.40
CA LYS A 33 6.36 -3.64 -2.43
C LYS A 33 6.20 -2.17 -2.05
N CYS A 34 5.02 -1.78 -1.57
CA CYS A 34 4.77 -0.41 -1.12
C CYS A 34 5.64 -0.03 0.09
N GLU A 35 5.85 -0.95 1.05
CA GLU A 35 6.76 -0.73 2.19
C GLU A 35 8.20 -0.59 1.76
N PHE A 36 8.66 -1.39 0.80
CA PHE A 36 10.00 -1.25 0.23
C PHE A 36 10.20 0.14 -0.38
N ILE A 37 9.24 0.64 -1.16
CA ILE A 37 9.30 1.99 -1.75
C ILE A 37 9.34 3.05 -0.63
N LEU A 38 8.37 3.02 0.30
CA LEU A 38 8.26 4.02 1.36
C LEU A 38 9.49 4.07 2.28
N ASN A 39 10.09 2.92 2.59
CA ASN A 39 11.29 2.83 3.43
C ASN A 39 12.54 3.38 2.71
N ASN A 40 12.59 3.23 1.38
CA ASN A 40 13.70 3.69 0.55
C ASN A 40 13.45 5.07 -0.08
N THR A 41 12.57 5.88 0.51
CA THR A 41 12.25 7.21 0.01
C THR A 41 12.40 8.28 1.12
N PHE A 42 12.55 9.55 0.74
CA PHE A 42 12.60 10.67 1.68
C PHE A 42 11.22 10.95 2.30
N ASP A 43 11.18 11.24 3.59
CA ASP A 43 9.93 11.56 4.32
C ASP A 43 9.12 12.68 3.67
N ALA A 44 9.80 13.70 3.14
CA ALA A 44 9.18 14.83 2.46
C ALA A 44 8.28 14.44 1.28
N ILE A 45 8.48 13.26 0.67
CA ILE A 45 7.70 12.79 -0.49
C ILE A 45 6.87 11.54 -0.20
N LYS A 46 6.89 11.01 1.04
CA LYS A 46 6.05 9.85 1.41
C LYS A 46 4.56 10.13 1.26
N HIS A 47 4.12 11.36 1.53
CA HIS A 47 2.73 11.75 1.30
C HIS A 47 2.34 11.65 -0.18
N ASN A 48 3.19 12.15 -1.08
CA ASN A 48 2.95 12.07 -2.52
C ASN A 48 2.97 10.61 -3.03
N ILE A 49 3.78 9.75 -2.42
CA ILE A 49 3.78 8.31 -2.74
C ILE A 49 2.49 7.65 -2.25
N LEU A 50 1.97 8.02 -1.08
CA LEU A 50 0.69 7.52 -0.61
C LEU A 50 -0.45 7.90 -1.57
N GLU A 51 -0.48 9.14 -2.05
CA GLU A 51 -1.45 9.57 -3.06
C GLU A 51 -1.32 8.76 -4.36
N ALA A 52 -0.09 8.47 -4.81
CA ALA A 52 0.13 7.61 -5.96
C ALA A 52 -0.32 6.16 -5.72
N ILE A 53 -0.11 5.62 -4.52
CA ILE A 53 -0.64 4.31 -4.13
C ILE A 53 -2.16 4.31 -4.21
N LEU A 54 -2.83 5.32 -3.65
CA LEU A 54 -4.28 5.44 -3.70
C LEU A 54 -4.81 5.54 -5.13
N ALA A 55 -4.09 6.26 -6.01
CA ALA A 55 -4.44 6.39 -7.43
C ALA A 55 -4.30 5.07 -8.21
N GLN A 56 -3.44 4.15 -7.77
CA GLN A 56 -3.23 2.83 -8.39
C GLN A 56 -4.20 1.75 -7.86
N LEU A 57 -5.07 2.11 -6.91
CA LEU A 57 -6.11 1.21 -6.43
C LEU A 57 -7.25 1.10 -7.43
N THR A 58 -7.74 -0.12 -7.62
CA THR A 58 -8.88 -0.41 -8.50
C THR A 58 -9.86 -1.36 -7.80
N GLY A 59 -11.01 -1.63 -8.43
CA GLY A 59 -11.95 -2.67 -7.99
C GLY A 59 -12.39 -2.56 -6.53
N LYS A 60 -12.24 -3.66 -5.78
CA LYS A 60 -12.63 -3.75 -4.36
C LYS A 60 -11.72 -2.89 -3.47
N ALA A 61 -10.44 -2.77 -3.80
CA ALA A 61 -9.50 -1.95 -3.03
C ALA A 61 -9.87 -0.46 -3.12
N LEU A 62 -10.18 0.03 -4.33
CA LEU A 62 -10.69 1.40 -4.52
C LEU A 62 -12.02 1.60 -3.79
N SER A 63 -12.92 0.61 -3.84
CA SER A 63 -14.20 0.68 -3.14
C SER A 63 -14.04 0.75 -1.62
N ALA A 64 -13.05 0.04 -1.06
CA ALA A 64 -12.75 0.04 0.37
C ALA A 64 -12.28 1.41 0.88
N VAL A 65 -11.54 2.17 0.06
CA VAL A 65 -11.03 3.49 0.44
C VAL A 65 -11.97 4.64 0.06
N ARG A 66 -12.96 4.40 -0.81
CA ARG A 66 -13.83 5.45 -1.40
C ARG A 66 -14.51 6.36 -0.37
N TYR A 67 -14.89 5.81 0.77
CA TYR A 67 -15.62 6.52 1.83
C TYR A 67 -14.74 6.82 3.05
N LYS A 68 -13.43 6.60 2.95
CA LYS A 68 -12.48 6.82 4.04
C LYS A 68 -11.38 7.77 3.59
N LYS A 69 -11.13 8.79 4.39
CA LYS A 69 -9.98 9.67 4.18
C LYS A 69 -8.73 8.96 4.73
N ILE A 70 -7.95 8.37 3.84
CA ILE A 70 -6.68 7.72 4.18
C ILE A 70 -5.59 8.79 4.16
N THR A 71 -4.98 9.04 5.31
CA THR A 71 -3.92 10.07 5.43
C THR A 71 -2.55 9.48 5.67
N THR A 72 -2.50 8.22 6.10
CA THR A 72 -1.27 7.50 6.39
C THR A 72 -1.26 6.10 5.79
N TRP A 73 -0.06 5.59 5.52
CA TRP A 73 0.13 4.22 5.04
C TRP A 73 -0.34 3.17 6.07
N ASP A 74 -0.17 3.44 7.37
CA ASP A 74 -0.63 2.54 8.43
C ASP A 74 -2.17 2.38 8.44
N GLU A 75 -2.91 3.48 8.24
CA GLU A 75 -4.37 3.44 8.10
C GLU A 75 -4.80 2.57 6.90
N LEU A 76 -4.11 2.71 5.77
CA LEU A 76 -4.40 1.92 4.58
C LEU A 76 -4.17 0.42 4.82
N LYS A 77 -3.05 0.06 5.44
CA LYS A 77 -2.74 -1.33 5.79
C LYS A 77 -3.78 -1.93 6.73
N LYS A 78 -4.15 -1.21 7.80
CA LYS A 78 -5.18 -1.68 8.75
C LYS A 78 -6.53 -1.88 8.06
N LEU A 79 -6.91 -0.96 7.17
CA LEU A 79 -8.13 -1.09 6.38
C LEU A 79 -8.08 -2.35 5.50
N PHE A 80 -7.02 -2.54 4.74
CA PHE A 80 -6.90 -3.70 3.84
C PHE A 80 -6.84 -5.01 4.60
N LYS A 81 -6.14 -5.06 5.73
CA LYS A 81 -6.15 -6.20 6.65
C LYS A 81 -7.57 -6.54 7.11
N THR A 82 -8.33 -5.52 7.51
CA THR A 82 -9.73 -5.72 7.94
C THR A 82 -10.62 -6.21 6.80
N VAL A 83 -10.43 -5.70 5.57
CA VAL A 83 -11.31 -5.97 4.43
C VAL A 83 -10.97 -7.29 3.73
N PHE A 84 -9.68 -7.62 3.60
CA PHE A 84 -9.20 -8.73 2.76
C PHE A 84 -8.57 -9.87 3.56
N GLU A 85 -8.08 -9.63 4.79
CA GLU A 85 -7.50 -10.67 5.67
C GLU A 85 -8.56 -11.32 6.58
N SER A 86 -9.72 -10.66 6.79
CA SER A 86 -10.81 -11.18 7.65
C SER A 86 -11.52 -12.42 7.10
N ALA A 87 -11.07 -13.00 5.98
CA ALA A 87 -11.59 -14.26 5.47
C ALA A 87 -10.98 -15.51 6.15
N TYR A 88 -9.97 -15.38 7.01
CA TYR A 88 -9.23 -16.54 7.57
C TYR A 88 -9.16 -16.68 9.11
N SER A 89 -9.92 -15.88 9.87
CA SER A 89 -9.99 -16.06 11.35
C SER A 89 -11.12 -16.98 11.81
N VAL A 90 -11.41 -18.07 11.07
CA VAL A 90 -12.29 -19.16 11.54
C VAL A 90 -11.76 -20.54 11.15
N SER A 91 -10.47 -20.83 11.40
CA SER A 91 -9.95 -22.22 11.22
C SER A 91 -8.85 -22.65 12.20
N TYR A 92 -8.70 -21.98 13.36
CA TYR A 92 -7.91 -22.55 14.46
C TYR A 92 -8.80 -22.72 15.69
N LEU A 93 -9.65 -23.75 15.64
CA LEU A 93 -10.23 -24.42 16.80
C LEU A 93 -9.96 -25.91 16.68
#